data_AF-A0A1I9YCQ4-F1
#
_entry.id   AF-A0A1I9YCQ4-F1
#
_cell.length_a   1.000
_cell.length_b   1.000
_cell.length_c   1.000
_cell.angle_alpha   90.00
_cell.angle_beta   90.00
_cell.angle_gamma   90.00
#
_symmetry.space_group_name_H-M   'P 1'
#
loop_
_entity.id
_entity.type
_entity.pdbx_description
1 polymer ?
#
loop_
_entity_poly.entity_id
_entity_poly.type
_entity_poly.pdbx_seq_one_letter_code
_entity_poly.pdbx_strand_id
1 'polypeptide(L)'
;MSIYLEAAGDGPDIVWLSSWSIRESHDGAKHFVGYSQETRSGRVSTKIVQLDGATRTAGTLSGRIYQLVGRSGYHPDAEYVFSTVANGIGGGKAWRDVTAELIPDCNDRTCVTANPDEVALDAAARLLFLSRLYLRSLIADGKIPARVGDDSVQWIPIGALKDYRARMRTEQQEALIALIETSQRMGLYDAEAEELPEHQKRDVDNE
;
A
#
# COMPACT_ATOMS: atom_id res chain seq x y z
N MET A 1 -11.96 -18.90 -0.03
CA MET A 1 -11.08 -17.74 0.20
C MET A 1 -9.94 -17.80 -0.80
N SER A 2 -9.83 -16.82 -1.71
CA SER A 2 -8.70 -16.76 -2.63
C SER A 2 -7.55 -16.05 -1.91
N ILE A 3 -6.59 -16.84 -1.41
CA ILE A 3 -5.34 -16.41 -0.73
C ILE A 3 -4.44 -15.47 -1.56
N TYR A 4 -4.90 -15.07 -2.75
CA TYR A 4 -4.14 -14.35 -3.75
C TYR A 4 -4.66 -12.93 -4.01
N LEU A 5 -5.88 -12.60 -3.54
CA LEU A 5 -6.37 -11.23 -3.44
C LEU A 5 -6.47 -10.87 -1.96
N GLU A 6 -5.42 -10.26 -1.41
CA GLU A 6 -5.52 -9.70 -0.08
C GLU A 6 -6.47 -8.50 -0.09
N ALA A 7 -7.54 -8.58 0.71
CA ALA A 7 -8.48 -7.49 0.92
C ALA A 7 -7.78 -6.23 1.45
N ALA A 8 -8.41 -5.07 1.30
CA ALA A 8 -7.90 -3.83 1.90
C ALA A 8 -7.77 -4.01 3.42
N GLY A 9 -6.56 -3.79 3.96
CA GLY A 9 -6.28 -3.82 5.40
C GLY A 9 -5.62 -5.09 5.95
N ASP A 10 -5.48 -6.16 5.16
CA ASP A 10 -4.78 -7.38 5.57
C ASP A 10 -3.46 -7.50 4.82
N GLY A 11 -2.36 -6.98 5.39
CA GLY A 11 -1.04 -7.01 4.78
C GLY A 11 -0.31 -5.66 4.81
N PRO A 12 0.94 -5.63 4.31
CA PRO A 12 1.79 -4.45 4.39
C PRO A 12 1.25 -3.30 3.52
N ASP A 13 1.25 -2.09 4.08
CA ASP A 13 0.81 -0.88 3.39
C ASP A 13 1.70 -0.54 2.18
N ILE A 14 2.95 -1.04 2.18
CA ILE A 14 3.94 -0.89 1.12
C ILE A 14 4.34 -2.28 0.62
N VAL A 15 4.39 -2.47 -0.69
CA VAL A 15 4.75 -3.74 -1.31
C VAL A 15 5.90 -3.52 -2.27
N TRP A 16 7.05 -4.13 -2.01
CA TRP A 16 8.17 -4.13 -2.95
C TRP A 16 8.03 -5.28 -3.91
N LEU A 17 7.81 -4.91 -5.17
CA LEU A 17 7.56 -5.87 -6.22
C LEU A 17 8.79 -5.97 -7.12
N SER A 18 9.39 -7.14 -7.15
CA SER A 18 10.49 -7.50 -8.05
C SER A 18 9.97 -8.41 -9.17
N SER A 19 10.73 -8.55 -10.26
CA SER A 19 10.35 -9.38 -11.41
C SER A 19 8.90 -9.10 -11.82
N TRP A 20 8.62 -7.82 -12.02
CA TRP A 20 7.28 -7.27 -12.08
C TRP A 20 6.86 -7.03 -13.53
N SER A 21 5.55 -7.03 -13.77
CA SER A 21 4.91 -6.64 -15.03
C SER A 21 3.59 -5.95 -14.73
N ILE A 22 3.09 -5.17 -15.68
CA ILE A 22 1.78 -4.53 -15.64
C ILE A 22 0.90 -5.21 -16.66
N ARG A 23 -0.17 -5.88 -16.19
CA ARG A 23 -1.13 -6.59 -17.02
C ARG A 23 -2.42 -5.79 -17.10
N GLU A 24 -2.89 -5.54 -18.31
CA GLU A 24 -4.17 -4.92 -18.60
C GLU A 24 -5.21 -6.00 -18.91
N SER A 25 -6.34 -5.97 -18.20
CA SER A 25 -7.51 -6.80 -18.48
C SER A 25 -8.38 -6.20 -19.59
N HIS A 26 -9.31 -6.99 -20.10
CA HIS A 26 -10.21 -6.59 -21.19
C HIS A 26 -11.07 -5.34 -20.91
N ASP A 27 -11.35 -5.03 -19.64
CA ASP A 27 -12.07 -3.84 -19.17
C ASP A 27 -11.15 -2.62 -19.03
N GLY A 28 -9.87 -2.74 -19.41
CA GLY A 28 -8.86 -1.69 -19.33
C GLY A 28 -8.28 -1.47 -17.93
N ALA A 29 -8.66 -2.30 -16.94
CA ALA A 29 -8.06 -2.24 -15.62
C ALA A 29 -6.62 -2.78 -15.69
N LYS A 30 -5.71 -2.09 -14.98
CA LYS A 30 -4.29 -2.43 -14.96
C LYS A 30 -3.93 -2.98 -13.60
N HIS A 31 -3.14 -4.03 -13.58
CA HIS A 31 -2.76 -4.76 -12.38
C HIS A 31 -1.26 -5.03 -12.40
N PHE A 32 -0.61 -4.94 -11.25
CA PHE A 32 0.74 -5.43 -11.11
C PHE A 32 0.74 -6.93 -10.93
N VAL A 33 1.71 -7.58 -11.55
CA VAL A 33 2.03 -8.99 -11.35
C VAL A 33 3.52 -9.07 -11.05
N GLY A 34 3.91 -9.71 -9.96
CA GLY A 34 5.32 -9.87 -9.65
C GLY A 34 5.57 -10.59 -8.34
N TYR A 35 6.82 -10.57 -7.89
CA TYR A 35 7.26 -11.24 -6.68
C TYR A 35 7.46 -10.23 -5.54
N SER A 36 6.69 -10.41 -4.47
CA SER A 36 6.77 -9.61 -3.26
C SER A 36 8.03 -9.99 -2.48
N GLN A 37 8.94 -9.03 -2.30
CA GLN A 37 10.19 -9.29 -1.55
C GLN A 37 9.95 -9.49 -0.05
N GLU A 38 8.92 -8.84 0.51
CA GLU A 38 8.60 -8.91 1.93
C GLU A 38 7.96 -10.25 2.29
N THR A 39 6.91 -10.65 1.55
CA THR A 39 6.18 -11.91 1.81
C THR A 39 6.81 -13.12 1.14
N ARG A 40 7.82 -12.90 0.28
CA ARG A 40 8.51 -13.94 -0.50
C ARG A 40 7.55 -14.81 -1.33
N SER A 41 6.56 -14.18 -1.94
CA SER A 41 5.51 -14.86 -2.70
C SER A 41 5.13 -14.10 -3.97
N GLY A 42 4.59 -14.85 -4.94
CA GLY A 42 3.91 -14.27 -6.10
C GLY A 42 2.70 -13.45 -5.69
N ARG A 43 2.47 -12.32 -6.36
CA ARG A 43 1.39 -11.39 -6.02
C ARG A 43 0.80 -10.73 -7.26
N VAL A 44 -0.52 -10.53 -7.22
CA VAL A 44 -1.28 -9.74 -8.20
C VAL A 44 -1.97 -8.62 -7.44
N SER A 45 -1.78 -7.36 -7.86
CA SER A 45 -2.40 -6.23 -7.20
C SER A 45 -3.87 -6.07 -7.57
N THR A 46 -4.64 -5.36 -6.74
CA THR A 46 -5.88 -4.72 -7.19
C THR A 46 -5.60 -3.66 -8.27
N LYS A 47 -6.65 -3.13 -8.90
CA LYS A 47 -6.54 -2.11 -9.96
C LYS A 47 -5.60 -0.98 -9.55
N ILE A 48 -4.67 -0.65 -10.45
CA ILE A 48 -3.77 0.49 -10.33
C ILE A 48 -4.60 1.76 -10.54
N VAL A 49 -4.52 2.67 -9.56
CA VAL A 49 -5.24 3.95 -9.60
C VAL A 49 -4.29 5.07 -10.03
N GLN A 50 -3.03 5.00 -9.60
CA GLN A 50 -1.99 5.97 -9.94
C GLN A 50 -0.65 5.27 -10.06
N LEU A 51 0.14 5.68 -11.05
CA LEU A 51 1.48 5.17 -11.31
C LEU A 51 2.40 6.35 -11.61
N ASP A 52 3.51 6.43 -10.89
CA ASP A 52 4.63 7.30 -11.17
C ASP A 52 5.77 6.44 -11.73
N GLY A 53 5.98 6.51 -13.05
CA GLY A 53 7.02 5.75 -13.75
C GLY A 53 8.43 6.19 -13.37
N ALA A 54 8.63 7.46 -12.99
CA ALA A 54 9.95 8.00 -12.65
C ALA A 54 10.44 7.46 -11.29
N THR A 55 9.56 7.47 -10.29
CA THR A 55 9.88 6.93 -8.95
C THR A 55 9.55 5.45 -8.81
N ARG A 56 9.04 4.82 -9.87
CA ARG A 56 8.61 3.41 -9.90
C ARG A 56 7.63 3.07 -8.77
N THR A 57 6.76 4.01 -8.43
CA THR A 57 5.81 3.88 -7.33
C THR A 57 4.37 3.98 -7.81
N ALA A 58 3.46 3.22 -7.21
CA ALA A 58 2.07 3.21 -7.62
C ALA A 58 1.10 2.98 -6.46
N GLY A 59 -0.05 3.65 -6.52
CA GLY A 59 -1.18 3.42 -5.63
C GLY A 59 -2.21 2.51 -6.27
N THR A 60 -2.75 1.58 -5.48
CA THR A 60 -3.78 0.63 -5.93
C THR A 60 -5.11 0.86 -5.24
N LEU A 61 -6.19 0.27 -5.76
CA LEU A 61 -7.55 0.42 -5.22
C LEU A 61 -7.66 -0.07 -3.77
N SER A 62 -6.85 -1.06 -3.38
CA SER A 62 -6.78 -1.51 -1.99
C SER A 62 -6.19 -0.49 -1.01
N GLY A 63 -5.67 0.64 -1.50
CA GLY A 63 -4.95 1.65 -0.69
C GLY A 63 -3.46 1.36 -0.53
N ARG A 64 -2.98 0.16 -0.92
CA ARG A 64 -1.56 -0.20 -0.85
C ARG A 64 -0.72 0.57 -1.87
N ILE A 65 0.51 0.85 -1.47
CA ILE A 65 1.55 1.45 -2.33
C ILE A 65 2.51 0.36 -2.80
N TYR A 66 2.72 0.27 -4.10
CA TYR A 66 3.66 -0.65 -4.73
C TYR A 66 4.90 0.11 -5.14
N GLN A 67 6.07 -0.37 -4.70
CA GLN A 67 7.38 0.08 -5.16
C GLN A 67 7.96 -0.98 -6.08
N LEU A 68 8.17 -0.64 -7.35
CA LEU A 68 8.73 -1.56 -8.34
C LEU A 68 10.26 -1.53 -8.22
N VAL A 69 10.85 -2.69 -7.96
CA VAL A 69 12.27 -2.83 -7.68
C VAL A 69 12.95 -3.61 -8.80
N GLY A 70 14.03 -3.05 -9.31
CA GLY A 70 14.81 -3.61 -10.41
C GLY A 70 14.03 -3.67 -11.72
N ARG A 71 14.49 -4.53 -12.62
CA ARG A 71 13.91 -4.71 -13.95
C ARG A 71 12.53 -5.37 -13.89
N SER A 72 11.69 -5.04 -14.87
CA SER A 72 10.53 -5.86 -15.17
C SER A 72 10.96 -7.27 -15.57
N GLY A 73 10.06 -8.23 -15.39
CA GLY A 73 10.38 -9.61 -15.72
C GLY A 73 9.32 -10.61 -15.33
N TYR A 74 9.66 -11.87 -15.58
CA TYR A 74 8.86 -13.04 -15.26
C TYR A 74 9.31 -13.64 -13.94
N HIS A 75 8.36 -14.05 -13.09
CA HIS A 75 8.61 -14.88 -11.93
C HIS A 75 7.60 -16.03 -11.88
N PRO A 76 8.04 -17.30 -11.70
CA PRO A 76 7.14 -18.45 -11.75
C PRO A 76 6.01 -18.36 -10.73
N ASP A 77 6.30 -18.00 -9.48
CA ASP A 77 5.25 -17.85 -8.46
C ASP A 77 4.26 -16.73 -8.80
N ALA A 78 4.74 -15.60 -9.34
CA ALA A 78 3.86 -14.49 -9.70
C ALA A 78 2.90 -14.89 -10.81
N GLU A 79 3.38 -15.70 -11.74
CA GLU A 79 2.63 -16.14 -12.92
C GLU A 79 1.65 -17.26 -12.55
N TYR A 80 2.01 -18.12 -11.60
CA TYR A 80 1.07 -19.05 -10.98
C TYR A 80 -0.11 -18.30 -10.34
N VAL A 81 0.19 -17.27 -9.53
CA VAL A 81 -0.84 -16.44 -8.90
C VAL A 81 -1.67 -15.69 -9.96
N PHE A 82 -1.02 -15.10 -10.95
CA PHE A 82 -1.68 -14.41 -12.05
C PHE A 82 -2.62 -15.33 -12.84
N SER A 83 -2.19 -16.54 -13.18
CA SER A 83 -3.04 -17.49 -13.92
C SER A 83 -4.32 -17.82 -13.14
N THR A 84 -4.22 -17.97 -11.82
CA THR A 84 -5.36 -18.21 -10.94
C THR A 84 -6.31 -17.01 -10.94
N VAL A 85 -5.77 -15.79 -10.83
CA VAL A 85 -6.56 -14.54 -10.83
C VAL A 85 -7.18 -14.26 -12.19
N ALA A 86 -6.44 -14.46 -13.28
CA ALA A 86 -6.92 -14.25 -14.66
C ALA A 86 -8.06 -15.20 -15.01
N ASN A 87 -8.02 -16.45 -14.52
CA ASN A 87 -9.09 -17.41 -14.69
C ASN A 87 -10.34 -17.04 -13.88
N GLY A 88 -10.18 -16.57 -12.64
CA GLY A 88 -11.31 -16.19 -11.78
C GLY A 88 -11.95 -14.84 -12.15
N ILE A 89 -11.16 -13.77 -12.12
CA ILE A 89 -11.62 -12.38 -12.30
C ILE A 89 -11.72 -12.01 -13.78
N GLY A 90 -10.79 -12.49 -14.61
CA GLY A 90 -10.77 -12.21 -16.03
C GLY A 90 -11.78 -13.02 -16.85
N GLY A 91 -12.44 -14.02 -16.24
CA GLY A 91 -13.35 -14.92 -16.94
C GLY A 91 -12.69 -15.63 -18.14
N GLY A 92 -11.37 -15.86 -18.07
CA GLY A 92 -10.59 -16.45 -19.16
C GLY A 92 -10.36 -15.53 -20.37
N LYS A 93 -10.72 -14.25 -20.30
CA LYS A 93 -10.45 -13.28 -21.37
C LYS A 93 -8.96 -12.91 -21.43
N ALA A 94 -8.50 -12.55 -22.62
CA ALA A 94 -7.10 -12.20 -22.86
C ALA A 94 -6.67 -10.96 -22.05
N TRP A 95 -5.46 -11.03 -21.49
CA TRP A 95 -4.79 -9.92 -20.82
C TRP A 95 -3.61 -9.46 -21.69
N ARG A 96 -3.34 -8.16 -21.73
CA ARG A 96 -2.19 -7.58 -22.45
C ARG A 96 -1.10 -7.18 -21.47
N ASP A 97 0.16 -7.45 -21.80
CA ASP A 97 1.28 -6.83 -21.10
C ASP A 97 1.46 -5.40 -21.59
N VAL A 98 1.29 -4.43 -20.70
CA VAL A 98 1.41 -2.99 -20.99
C VAL A 98 2.62 -2.38 -20.28
N THR A 99 3.55 -3.22 -19.80
CA THR A 99 4.70 -2.77 -19.00
C THR A 99 5.55 -1.75 -19.74
N ALA A 100 5.94 -2.05 -20.99
CA ALA A 100 6.78 -1.18 -21.79
C ALA A 100 6.04 0.08 -22.28
N GLU A 101 4.71 0.04 -22.39
CA GLU A 101 3.89 1.21 -22.75
C GLU A 101 3.87 2.22 -21.59
N LEU A 102 3.82 1.74 -20.34
CA LEU A 102 3.70 2.60 -19.16
C LEU A 102 5.05 3.00 -18.56
N ILE A 103 6.06 2.13 -18.66
CA ILE A 103 7.41 2.33 -18.14
C ILE A 103 8.39 1.92 -19.25
N PRO A 104 8.74 2.82 -20.18
CA PRO A 104 9.60 2.48 -21.33
C PRO A 104 10.99 1.99 -20.93
N ASP A 105 11.52 2.46 -19.80
CA ASP A 105 12.81 2.09 -19.22
C ASP A 105 12.72 0.84 -18.31
N CYS A 106 11.64 0.06 -18.38
CA CYS A 106 11.39 -1.05 -17.45
C CYS A 106 12.51 -2.10 -17.38
N ASN A 107 13.28 -2.25 -18.45
CA ASN A 107 14.39 -3.20 -18.55
C ASN A 107 15.75 -2.61 -18.09
N ASP A 108 15.83 -1.30 -17.88
CA ASP A 108 17.07 -0.66 -17.49
C ASP A 108 17.39 -0.98 -16.02
N ARG A 109 18.66 -1.34 -15.75
CA ARG A 109 19.19 -1.55 -14.39
C ARG A 109 19.54 -0.24 -13.69
N THR A 110 19.62 0.85 -14.45
CA THR A 110 20.15 2.16 -14.02
C THR A 110 19.06 3.08 -13.48
N CYS A 111 17.79 2.73 -13.69
CA CYS A 111 16.68 3.39 -13.02
C CYS A 111 16.93 3.38 -11.51
N VAL A 112 16.72 4.51 -10.85
CA VAL A 112 16.99 4.68 -9.42
C VAL A 112 16.15 3.66 -8.64
N THR A 113 16.74 2.51 -8.36
CA THR A 113 16.16 1.54 -7.46
C THR A 113 16.28 2.18 -6.10
N ALA A 114 15.16 2.73 -5.62
CA ALA A 114 14.95 3.00 -4.21
C ALA A 114 15.59 1.84 -3.43
N ASN A 115 16.42 2.14 -2.43
CA ASN A 115 16.79 1.10 -1.49
C ASN A 115 15.46 0.46 -1.04
N PRO A 116 15.39 -0.88 -0.93
CA PRO A 116 14.16 -1.56 -0.59
C PRO A 116 13.62 -1.18 0.81
N ASP A 117 14.26 -0.28 1.55
CA ASP A 117 13.79 0.24 2.83
C ASP A 117 13.36 1.72 2.78
N GLU A 118 13.25 2.32 1.59
CA GLU A 118 12.95 3.74 1.42
C GLU A 118 11.86 4.00 0.40
N VAL A 119 11.17 5.12 0.57
CA VAL A 119 10.10 5.59 -0.32
C VAL A 119 10.26 7.06 -0.68
N ALA A 120 9.78 7.42 -1.86
CA ALA A 120 9.70 8.81 -2.28
C ALA A 120 8.72 9.61 -1.39
N LEU A 121 8.94 10.93 -1.30
CA LEU A 121 8.09 11.86 -0.53
C LEU A 121 6.58 11.70 -0.80
N ASP A 122 6.18 11.52 -2.05
CA ASP A 122 4.75 11.38 -2.39
C ASP A 122 4.14 10.09 -1.83
N ALA A 123 4.89 9.00 -1.92
CA ALA A 123 4.49 7.71 -1.37
C ALA A 123 4.40 7.79 0.17
N ALA A 124 5.39 8.40 0.81
CA ALA A 124 5.38 8.65 2.26
C ALA A 124 4.17 9.49 2.72
N ALA A 125 3.83 10.54 1.97
CA ALA A 125 2.70 11.39 2.29
C ALA A 125 1.37 10.59 2.28
N ARG A 126 1.20 9.73 1.29
CA ARG A 126 0.03 8.85 1.18
C ARG A 126 -0.04 7.82 2.32
N LEU A 127 1.09 7.23 2.69
CA LEU A 127 1.15 6.24 3.78
C LEU A 127 0.72 6.81 5.12
N LEU A 128 1.09 8.06 5.37
CA LEU A 128 0.71 8.76 6.60
C LEU A 128 -0.64 9.49 6.47
N PHE A 129 -1.27 9.46 5.29
CA PHE A 129 -2.47 10.25 4.97
C PHE A 129 -2.28 11.75 5.23
N LEU A 130 -1.07 12.25 4.94
CA LEU A 130 -0.68 13.65 5.13
C LEU A 130 -0.55 14.36 3.79
N SER A 131 -0.69 15.69 3.80
CA SER A 131 -0.35 16.48 2.62
C SER A 131 1.16 16.50 2.39
N ARG A 132 1.59 16.62 1.12
CA ARG A 132 3.01 16.74 0.77
C ARG A 132 3.71 17.90 1.48
N LEU A 133 3.01 19.03 1.64
CA LEU A 133 3.52 20.22 2.31
C LEU A 133 3.76 19.96 3.80
N TYR A 134 2.81 19.30 4.45
CA TYR A 134 2.94 18.95 5.86
C TYR A 134 4.04 17.92 6.10
N LEU A 135 4.18 16.92 5.22
CA LEU A 135 5.30 15.98 5.33
C LEU A 135 6.66 16.68 5.13
N ARG A 136 6.74 17.65 4.21
CA ARG A 136 7.96 18.47 4.06
C ARG A 136 8.28 19.28 5.31
N SER A 137 7.28 19.85 6.00
CA SER A 137 7.55 20.53 7.26
C SER A 137 8.03 19.55 8.34
N LEU A 138 7.47 18.34 8.42
CA LEU A 138 7.95 17.32 9.36
C LEU A 138 9.42 16.93 9.12
N ILE A 139 9.85 16.87 7.85
CA ILE A 139 11.24 16.61 7.48
C ILE A 139 12.12 17.81 7.85
N ALA A 140 11.67 19.04 7.54
CA ALA A 140 12.40 20.26 7.87
C ALA A 140 12.57 20.44 9.39
N ASP A 141 11.56 20.05 10.17
CA ASP A 141 11.57 20.04 11.63
C ASP A 141 12.41 18.89 12.22
N GLY A 142 12.97 18.01 11.39
CA GLY A 142 13.78 16.86 11.82
C GLY A 142 12.98 15.74 12.50
N LYS A 143 11.64 15.77 12.41
CA LYS A 143 10.77 14.74 13.02
C LYS A 143 10.78 13.43 12.25
N ILE A 144 11.05 13.50 10.94
CA ILE A 144 11.20 12.34 10.07
C ILE A 144 12.51 12.51 9.28
N PRO A 145 13.44 11.55 9.37
CA PRO A 145 14.67 11.59 8.59
C PRO A 145 14.34 11.43 7.09
N ALA A 146 15.01 12.20 6.25
CA ALA A 146 14.97 12.05 4.80
C ALA A 146 16.36 12.26 4.21
N ARG A 147 16.67 11.53 3.15
CA ARG A 147 17.85 11.78 2.31
C ARG A 147 17.43 12.35 0.98
N VAL A 148 18.22 13.26 0.44
CA VAL A 148 18.05 13.73 -0.94
C VAL A 148 18.92 12.84 -1.81
N GLY A 149 18.31 12.11 -2.75
CA GLY A 149 19.05 11.33 -3.74
C GLY A 149 19.63 12.22 -4.83
N ASP A 150 20.50 11.63 -5.67
CA ASP A 150 21.21 12.33 -6.74
C ASP A 150 20.26 13.06 -7.73
N ASP A 151 19.06 12.52 -7.92
CA ASP A 151 18.03 13.07 -8.82
C ASP A 151 17.15 14.16 -8.17
N SER A 152 17.56 14.74 -7.04
CA SER A 152 16.76 15.68 -6.23
C SER A 152 15.45 15.08 -5.67
N VAL A 153 15.26 13.76 -5.79
CA VAL A 153 14.15 13.05 -5.16
C VAL A 153 14.45 12.86 -3.68
N GLN A 154 13.52 13.26 -2.81
CA GLN A 154 13.60 12.99 -1.38
C GLN A 154 13.14 11.56 -1.09
N TRP A 155 14.05 10.77 -0.53
CA TRP A 155 13.84 9.41 -0.07
C TRP A 155 13.73 9.38 1.44
N ILE A 156 12.73 8.66 1.95
CA ILE A 156 12.40 8.60 3.37
C ILE A 156 12.45 7.13 3.79
N PRO A 157 13.20 6.79 4.85
CA PRO A 157 13.22 5.43 5.38
C PRO A 157 11.84 5.00 5.88
N ILE A 158 11.42 3.81 5.46
CA ILE A 158 10.12 3.26 5.82
C ILE A 158 10.04 2.94 7.31
N GLY A 159 11.15 2.47 7.92
CA GLY A 159 11.22 2.27 9.37
C GLY A 159 10.80 3.53 10.12
N ALA A 160 11.33 4.69 9.71
CA ALA A 160 10.98 5.97 10.32
C ALA A 160 9.51 6.36 10.10
N LEU A 161 8.91 6.03 8.95
CA LEU A 161 7.48 6.25 8.71
C LEU A 161 6.60 5.35 9.60
N LYS A 162 6.97 4.08 9.74
CA LYS A 162 6.28 3.13 10.62
C LYS A 162 6.35 3.60 12.08
N ASP A 163 7.53 4.01 12.53
CA ASP A 163 7.76 4.53 13.88
C ASP A 163 6.95 5.81 14.13
N TYR A 164 6.97 6.75 13.17
CA TYR A 164 6.20 7.99 13.27
C TYR A 164 4.70 7.72 13.38
N ARG A 165 4.16 6.82 12.54
CA ARG A 165 2.74 6.45 12.59
C ARG A 165 2.38 5.76 13.90
N ALA A 166 3.25 4.88 14.42
CA ALA A 166 3.04 4.23 15.70
C ALA A 166 2.94 5.26 16.84
N ARG A 167 3.89 6.21 16.91
CA ARG A 167 3.84 7.31 17.89
C ARG A 167 2.57 8.14 17.75
N MET A 168 2.21 8.56 16.54
CA MET A 168 0.99 9.34 16.30
C MET A 168 -0.27 8.61 16.77
N ARG A 169 -0.35 7.30 16.55
CA ARG A 169 -1.48 6.48 17.02
C ARG A 169 -1.51 6.43 18.56
N THR A 170 -0.37 6.25 19.20
CA THR A 170 -0.27 6.26 20.67
C THR A 170 -0.69 7.61 21.25
N GLU A 171 -0.16 8.71 20.72
CA GLU A 171 -0.51 10.07 21.15
C GLU A 171 -2.02 10.35 20.98
N GLN A 172 -2.61 9.95 19.85
CA GLN A 172 -4.05 10.10 19.62
C GLN A 172 -4.89 9.26 20.57
N GLN A 173 -4.45 8.02 20.86
CA GLN A 173 -5.15 7.12 21.77
C GLN A 173 -5.11 7.65 23.21
N GLU A 174 -3.96 8.13 23.67
CA GLU A 174 -3.82 8.74 25.00
C GLU A 174 -4.67 10.00 25.13
N ALA A 175 -4.67 10.88 24.11
CA ALA A 175 -5.50 12.07 24.10
C ALA A 175 -7.01 11.72 24.13
N LEU A 176 -7.43 10.69 23.40
CA LEU A 176 -8.82 10.23 23.41
C LEU A 176 -9.21 9.66 24.78
N ILE A 177 -8.36 8.82 25.39
CA ILE A 177 -8.59 8.28 26.74
C ILE A 177 -8.72 9.41 27.74
N ALA A 178 -7.81 10.39 27.72
CA ALA A 178 -7.86 11.55 28.60
C ALA A 178 -9.14 12.37 28.42
N LEU A 179 -9.62 12.54 27.19
CA LEU A 179 -10.89 13.20 26.91
C LEU A 179 -12.09 12.43 27.45
N ILE A 180 -12.12 11.11 27.28
CA ILE A 180 -13.18 10.23 27.83
C ILE A 180 -13.22 10.32 29.35
N GLU A 181 -12.07 10.19 30.02
CA GLU A 181 -11.97 10.30 31.48
C GLU A 181 -12.43 11.68 31.98
N THR A 182 -12.04 12.75 31.27
CA THR A 182 -12.46 14.10 31.61
C THR A 182 -13.97 14.26 31.45
N SER A 183 -14.55 13.69 30.38
CA SER A 183 -15.99 13.72 30.11
C SER A 183 -16.80 12.94 31.15
N GLN A 184 -16.33 11.76 31.57
CA GLN A 184 -16.91 10.96 32.65
C GLN A 184 -16.88 11.71 33.98
N ARG A 185 -15.76 12.38 34.32
CA ARG A 185 -15.65 13.22 35.51
C ARG A 185 -16.65 14.39 35.49
N MET A 186 -16.96 14.91 34.31
CA MET A 186 -17.93 15.99 34.12
C MET A 186 -19.38 15.48 34.05
N GLY A 187 -19.63 14.16 34.15
CA GLY A 187 -20.98 13.58 34.08
C GLY A 187 -21.63 13.72 32.71
N LEU A 188 -20.83 13.86 31.64
CA LEU A 188 -21.31 14.01 30.27
C LEU A 188 -21.51 12.67 29.54
N TYR A 189 -21.04 11.57 30.13
CA TYR A 189 -21.32 10.20 29.71
C TYR A 189 -22.03 9.48 30.87
N ASP A 190 -23.26 9.03 30.64
CA ASP A 190 -23.93 8.07 31.52
C ASP A 190 -23.37 6.67 31.26
N ALA A 191 -23.03 5.94 32.32
CA ALA A 191 -22.49 4.58 32.24
C ALA A 191 -23.49 3.54 31.67
N GLU A 192 -24.74 3.94 31.41
CA GLU A 192 -25.81 3.07 30.89
C GLU A 192 -25.61 2.63 29.42
N ALA A 193 -24.61 3.17 28.70
CA ALA A 193 -24.32 2.76 27.33
C ALA A 193 -23.69 1.36 27.19
N GLU A 194 -23.32 0.70 28.29
CA GLU A 194 -22.81 -0.69 28.29
C GLU A 194 -23.90 -1.76 28.08
N GLU A 195 -25.20 -1.40 28.12
CA GLU A 195 -26.33 -2.32 27.88
C GLU A 195 -26.83 -2.31 26.43
N LEU A 196 -26.01 -1.92 25.45
CA LEU A 196 -26.40 -2.09 24.05
C LEU A 196 -26.28 -3.58 23.68
N PRO A 197 -27.36 -4.24 23.22
CA PRO A 197 -27.30 -5.63 22.82
C PRO A 197 -26.29 -5.78 21.68
N GLU A 198 -25.31 -6.67 21.86
CA GLU A 198 -24.36 -7.04 20.82
C GLU A 198 -25.14 -7.43 19.56
N HIS A 199 -24.86 -6.75 18.45
CA HIS A 199 -25.50 -7.04 17.18
C HIS A 199 -25.03 -8.43 16.72
N GLN A 200 -25.81 -9.46 17.04
CA GLN A 200 -25.63 -10.81 16.52
C GLN A 200 -25.56 -10.72 15.00
N LYS A 201 -24.38 -10.97 14.43
CA LYS A 201 -24.22 -11.18 12.99
C LYS A 201 -25.15 -12.33 12.64
N ARG A 202 -26.22 -12.02 11.91
CA ARG A 202 -27.06 -13.06 11.31
C ARG A 202 -26.20 -13.77 10.27
N ASP A 203 -25.82 -15.00 10.59
CA ASP A 203 -25.38 -15.96 9.60
C ASP A 203 -26.53 -16.14 8.61
N VAL A 204 -26.32 -15.66 7.39
CA VAL A 204 -27.20 -15.93 6.26
C VAL A 204 -26.68 -17.21 5.63
N ASP A 205 -27.15 -18.34 6.13
CA ASP A 205 -27.12 -19.61 5.41
C ASP A 205 -28.07 -19.48 4.21
N ASN A 206 -27.52 -19.58 3.01
CA ASN A 206 -28.31 -19.72 1.78
C ASN A 206 -28.21 -21.17 1.30
N GLU A 207 -29.36 -21.84 1.34
CA GLU A 207 -29.71 -23.05 0.58
C GLU A 207 -29.60 -22.85 -0.94
#